data_AF-A0A2R6HAV7-F1
#
_entry.id   AF-A0A2R6HAV7-F1
#
_cell.length_a   1.000
_cell.length_b   1.000
_cell.length_c   1.000
_cell.angle_alpha   90.00
_cell.angle_beta   90.00
_cell.angle_gamma   90.00
#
_symmetry.space_group_name_H-M   'P 1'
#
loop_
_entity.id
_entity.type
_entity.pdbx_description
1 polymer ?
#
loop_
_entity_poly.entity_id
_entity_poly.type
_entity_poly.pdbx_seq_one_letter_code
_entity_poly.pdbx_strand_id
1 'polypeptide(L)'
;MRLRNSDGTPIDPTPFLVAALLALLVIVSFGPLYLMAHGVAQMPAILASLGATGVTCSVIYYRFVWTYNPKIREEVPVSTRYLRLLYGVVAGVLVMLFLTALLYM
;
A
#
# COMPACT_ATOMS: atom_id res chain seq x y z
N MET A 1 10.63 -20.54 10.93
CA MET A 1 10.52 -20.59 9.45
C MET A 1 11.08 -19.29 8.88
N ARG A 2 12.04 -19.32 7.96
CA ARG A 2 12.46 -18.10 7.23
C ARG A 2 11.59 -17.98 5.99
N LEU A 3 10.92 -16.84 5.82
CA LEU A 3 10.16 -16.55 4.61
C LEU A 3 11.13 -16.57 3.42
N ARG A 4 10.73 -17.17 2.30
CA ARG A 4 11.58 -17.33 1.11
C ARG A 4 10.90 -16.71 -0.10
N ASN A 5 11.68 -16.10 -0.98
CA ASN A 5 11.20 -15.61 -2.28
C ASN A 5 10.97 -16.77 -3.27
N SER A 6 10.53 -16.47 -4.50
CA SER A 6 10.32 -17.47 -5.56
C SER A 6 11.58 -18.29 -5.89
N ASP A 7 12.76 -17.70 -5.70
CA ASP A 7 14.07 -18.32 -5.95
C ASP A 7 14.58 -19.11 -4.73
N GLY A 8 13.77 -19.25 -3.67
CA GLY A 8 14.12 -19.96 -2.45
C GLY A 8 15.08 -19.21 -1.52
N THR A 9 15.40 -17.94 -1.80
CA THR A 9 16.30 -17.12 -0.98
C THR A 9 15.59 -16.60 0.27
N PRO A 10 16.24 -16.61 1.45
CA PRO A 10 15.63 -16.10 2.67
C PRO A 10 15.50 -14.57 2.62
N ILE A 11 14.33 -14.07 3.03
CA ILE A 11 14.01 -12.63 3.04
C ILE A 11 13.56 -12.17 4.42
N ASP A 12 13.73 -10.87 4.70
CA ASP A 12 13.15 -10.21 5.87
C ASP A 12 11.69 -9.84 5.57
N PRO A 13 10.70 -10.37 6.33
CA PRO A 13 9.29 -10.06 6.12
C PRO A 13 8.86 -8.67 6.65
N THR A 14 9.71 -7.99 7.43
CA THR A 14 9.35 -6.73 8.11
C THR A 14 8.86 -5.64 7.16
N PRO A 15 9.54 -5.35 6.03
CA PRO A 15 9.09 -4.33 5.09
C PRO A 15 7.70 -4.63 4.49
N PHE A 16 7.43 -5.91 4.20
CA PHE A 16 6.12 -6.35 3.72
C PHE A 16 5.04 -6.10 4.79
N LEU A 17 5.30 -6.53 6.03
CA LEU A 17 4.33 -6.43 7.11
C LEU A 17 3.99 -4.96 7.42
N VAL A 18 5.01 -4.10 7.53
CA VAL A 18 4.81 -2.67 7.79
C VAL A 18 4.01 -2.01 6.67
N ALA A 19 4.38 -2.27 5.41
CA ALA A 19 3.67 -1.68 4.27
C ALA A 19 2.22 -2.19 4.14
N ALA A 20 1.99 -3.49 4.35
CA ALA A 20 0.67 -4.09 4.28
C ALA A 20 -0.25 -3.58 5.41
N LEU A 21 0.27 -3.47 6.64
CA LEU A 21 -0.50 -2.94 7.77
C LEU A 21 -0.79 -1.44 7.62
N LEU A 22 0.15 -0.66 7.08
CA LEU A 22 -0.10 0.75 6.76
C LEU A 22 -1.15 0.91 5.65
N ALA A 23 -1.07 0.11 4.59
CA ALA A 23 -2.08 0.10 3.53
C ALA A 23 -3.47 -0.26 4.08
N LEU A 24 -3.55 -1.32 4.89
CA LEU A 24 -4.78 -1.72 5.56
C LEU A 24 -5.32 -0.61 6.47
N LEU A 25 -4.48 0.00 7.29
CA LEU A 25 -4.87 1.11 8.17
C LEU A 25 -5.47 2.25 7.34
N VAL A 26 -4.74 2.74 6.33
CA VAL A 26 -5.18 3.88 5.52
C VAL A 26 -6.47 3.56 4.75
N ILE A 27 -6.51 2.42 4.05
CA ILE A 27 -7.65 2.08 3.20
C ILE A 27 -8.90 1.81 4.06
N VAL A 28 -8.77 1.12 5.19
CA VAL A 28 -9.93 0.82 6.05
C VAL A 28 -10.37 2.06 6.85
N SER A 29 -9.45 2.92 7.28
CA SER A 29 -9.80 4.16 7.99
C SER A 29 -10.49 5.18 7.08
N PHE A 30 -10.05 5.34 5.83
CA PHE A 30 -10.54 6.40 4.94
C PHE A 30 -11.43 5.90 3.80
N GLY A 31 -11.20 4.70 3.27
CA GLY A 31 -11.91 4.16 2.11
C GLY A 31 -13.43 4.14 2.29
N PRO A 32 -13.98 3.53 3.36
CA PRO A 32 -15.42 3.51 3.58
C PRO A 32 -15.98 4.93 3.75
N LEU A 33 -15.26 5.82 4.44
CA LEU A 33 -15.70 7.20 4.66
C LEU A 33 -15.86 7.95 3.33
N TYR A 34 -14.87 7.88 2.44
CA TYR A 34 -14.95 8.52 1.13
C TYR A 34 -16.04 7.89 0.26
N LEU A 35 -16.15 6.56 0.22
CA LEU A 35 -17.19 5.90 -0.57
C LEU A 35 -18.59 6.25 -0.07
N MET A 36 -18.80 6.30 1.26
CA MET A 36 -20.07 6.71 1.85
C MET A 36 -20.38 8.19 1.58
N ALA A 37 -19.37 9.07 1.60
CA ALA A 37 -19.53 10.47 1.21
C ALA A 37 -19.98 10.61 -0.26
N HIS A 38 -19.53 9.71 -1.13
CA HIS A 38 -19.95 9.60 -2.53
C HIS A 38 -21.26 8.81 -2.74
N GLY A 39 -22.03 8.54 -1.68
CA GLY A 39 -23.36 7.93 -1.75
C GLY A 39 -23.38 6.40 -1.80
N VAL A 40 -22.23 5.72 -1.63
CA VAL A 40 -22.18 4.25 -1.54
C VAL A 40 -22.71 3.81 -0.18
N ALA A 41 -23.62 2.82 -0.18
CA ALA A 41 -24.13 2.25 1.07
C ALA A 41 -23.00 1.64 1.93
N GLN A 42 -23.21 1.62 3.25
CA GLN A 42 -22.16 1.23 4.22
C GLN A 42 -21.53 -0.15 3.94
N MET A 43 -22.34 -1.19 3.71
CA MET A 43 -21.81 -2.52 3.46
C MET A 43 -20.94 -2.61 2.19
N PRO A 44 -21.41 -2.17 1.00
CA PRO A 44 -20.56 -2.18 -0.19
C PRO A 44 -19.32 -1.28 -0.05
N ALA A 45 -19.39 -0.18 0.69
CA ALA A 45 -18.24 0.68 0.96
C ALA A 45 -17.14 -0.05 1.77
N ILE A 46 -17.54 -0.80 2.80
CA ILE A 46 -16.63 -1.64 3.60
C ILE A 46 -16.03 -2.75 2.75
N LEU A 47 -16.86 -3.50 2.00
CA LEU A 47 -16.40 -4.60 1.15
C LEU A 47 -15.44 -4.13 0.06
N ALA A 48 -15.74 -3.01 -0.60
CA ALA A 48 -14.86 -2.42 -1.60
C ALA A 48 -13.51 -2.02 -1.00
N SER A 49 -13.51 -1.44 0.21
CA SER A 49 -12.29 -1.04 0.91
C SER A 49 -11.44 -2.25 1.34
N LEU A 50 -12.09 -3.33 1.79
CA LEU A 50 -11.40 -4.60 2.08
C LEU A 50 -10.83 -5.23 0.81
N GLY A 51 -11.59 -5.20 -0.30
CA GLY A 51 -11.11 -5.67 -1.61
C GLY A 51 -9.89 -4.89 -2.09
N ALA A 52 -9.93 -3.56 -2.02
CA ALA A 52 -8.80 -2.69 -2.34
C ALA A 52 -7.58 -2.95 -1.45
N THR A 53 -7.82 -3.22 -0.16
CA THR A 53 -6.77 -3.63 0.78
C THR A 53 -6.13 -4.95 0.36
N GLY A 54 -6.94 -5.96 0.01
CA GLY A 54 -6.45 -7.25 -0.48
C GLY A 54 -5.56 -7.11 -1.71
N VAL A 55 -6.04 -6.38 -2.73
CA VAL A 55 -5.26 -6.10 -3.96
C VAL A 55 -3.94 -5.40 -3.62
N THR A 56 -3.98 -4.38 -2.77
CA THR A 56 -2.79 -3.63 -2.37
C THR A 56 -1.79 -4.52 -1.65
N CYS A 57 -2.25 -5.34 -0.69
CA CYS A 57 -1.42 -6.31 0.02
C CYS A 57 -0.81 -7.35 -0.94
N SER A 58 -1.55 -7.82 -1.95
CA SER A 58 -1.01 -8.73 -2.97
C SER A 58 0.11 -8.09 -3.78
N VAL A 59 -0.02 -6.81 -4.15
CA VAL A 59 1.03 -6.06 -4.86
C VAL A 59 2.26 -5.88 -3.97
N ILE A 60 2.06 -5.53 -2.69
CA ILE A 60 3.16 -5.38 -1.72
C ILE A 60 3.86 -6.72 -1.51
N TYR A 61 3.11 -7.83 -1.39
CA TYR A 61 3.67 -9.18 -1.32
C TYR A 61 4.49 -9.52 -2.56
N TYR A 62 3.93 -9.27 -3.75
CA TYR A 62 4.64 -9.52 -5.00
C TYR A 62 5.97 -8.77 -5.08
N ARG A 63 6.01 -7.53 -4.57
CA ARG A 63 7.21 -6.67 -4.62
C ARG A 63 8.25 -6.96 -3.55
N PHE A 64 7.83 -7.13 -2.29
CA PHE A 64 8.75 -7.28 -1.15
C PHE A 64 9.06 -8.74 -0.80
N VAL A 65 8.22 -9.68 -1.24
CA VAL A 65 8.40 -11.11 -0.97
C VAL A 65 8.72 -11.89 -2.22
N TRP A 66 7.88 -11.79 -3.25
CA TRP A 66 7.99 -12.68 -4.41
C TRP A 66 9.17 -12.34 -5.32
N THR A 67 9.26 -11.08 -5.78
CA THR A 67 10.26 -10.59 -6.74
C THR A 67 11.51 -9.99 -6.12
N TYR A 68 11.55 -9.87 -4.78
CA TYR A 68 12.69 -9.28 -4.10
C TYR A 68 13.92 -10.19 -4.24
N ASN A 69 15.01 -9.64 -4.80
CA ASN A 69 16.28 -10.34 -4.92
C ASN A 69 17.27 -9.83 -3.85
N PRO A 70 17.44 -10.52 -2.71
CA PRO A 70 18.32 -10.06 -1.63
C PRO A 70 19.81 -10.08 -1.99
N LYS A 71 20.21 -10.76 -3.08
CA LYS A 71 21.61 -10.81 -3.54
C LYS A 71 22.01 -9.54 -4.28
N ILE A 72 21.04 -8.83 -4.86
CA ILE A 72 21.24 -7.50 -5.44
C ILE A 72 21.04 -6.49 -4.29
N ARG A 73 22.02 -6.43 -3.38
CA ARG A 73 22.08 -5.33 -2.40
C ARG A 73 22.57 -4.09 -3.13
N GLU A 74 21.67 -3.45 -3.87
CA GLU A 74 21.91 -2.10 -4.34
C GLU A 74 21.73 -1.19 -3.12
N GLU A 75 22.82 -0.64 -2.59
CA GLU A 75 22.73 0.44 -1.61
C GLU A 75 22.13 1.66 -2.31
N VAL A 76 20.79 1.71 -2.32
CA VAL A 76 20.07 2.86 -2.87
C VAL A 76 20.50 4.07 -2.03
N PRO A 77 21.05 5.13 -2.67
CA PRO A 77 21.47 6.33 -1.97
C PRO A 77 20.36 6.83 -1.04
N VAL A 78 20.73 7.25 0.18
CA VAL A 78 19.77 7.67 1.20
C VAL A 78 18.85 8.78 0.69
N SER A 79 19.38 9.70 -0.13
CA SER A 79 18.62 10.75 -0.82
C SER A 79 17.51 10.19 -1.71
N THR A 80 17.81 9.16 -2.50
CA THR A 80 16.84 8.51 -3.40
C THR A 80 15.75 7.77 -2.62
N ARG A 81 16.10 7.12 -1.50
CA ARG A 81 15.12 6.47 -0.61
C ARG A 81 14.17 7.49 0.01
N TYR A 82 14.71 8.61 0.49
CA TYR A 82 13.92 9.70 1.05
C TYR A 82 12.97 10.31 0.00
N LEU A 83 13.45 10.58 -1.21
CA LEU A 83 12.61 11.10 -2.29
C LEU A 83 11.48 10.13 -2.66
N ARG A 84 11.74 8.82 -2.74
CA ARG A 84 10.67 7.82 -2.98
C ARG A 84 9.60 7.84 -1.89
N LEU A 85 10.00 7.99 -0.62
CA LEU A 85 9.04 8.12 0.48
C LEU A 85 8.23 9.42 0.35
N LEU A 86 8.90 10.55 0.09
CA LEU A 86 8.25 11.84 -0.09
C LEU A 86 7.25 11.81 -1.26
N TYR A 87 7.65 11.25 -2.40
CA TYR A 87 6.76 11.07 -3.56
C TYR A 87 5.56 10.17 -3.23
N GLY A 88 5.75 9.13 -2.42
CA GLY A 88 4.66 8.30 -1.93
C GLY A 88 3.67 9.08 -1.06
N VAL A 89 4.16 9.90 -0.14
CA VAL A 89 3.33 10.77 0.72
C VAL A 89 2.57 11.79 -0.14
N VAL A 90 3.26 12.49 -1.05
CA VAL A 90 2.65 13.47 -1.95
C VAL A 90 1.58 12.82 -2.82
N ALA A 91 1.85 11.65 -3.42
CA ALA A 91 0.86 10.92 -4.19
C ALA A 91 -0.37 10.56 -3.35
N GLY A 92 -0.18 10.09 -2.12
CA GLY A 92 -1.28 9.79 -1.20
C GLY A 92 -2.14 11.02 -0.88
N VAL A 93 -1.50 12.16 -0.58
CA VAL A 93 -2.18 13.44 -0.33
C VAL A 93 -2.96 13.89 -1.57
N LEU A 94 -2.36 13.82 -2.75
CA LEU A 94 -3.02 14.20 -4.01
C LEU A 94 -4.25 13.34 -4.30
N VAL A 95 -4.19 12.03 -4.05
CA VAL A 95 -5.35 11.14 -4.18
C VAL A 95 -6.46 11.52 -3.23
N MET A 96 -6.14 11.83 -1.97
CA MET A 96 -7.14 12.30 -1.00
C MET A 96 -7.77 13.62 -1.43
N LEU A 97 -6.95 14.61 -1.81
CA LEU A 97 -7.45 15.90 -2.30
C LEU A 97 -8.34 15.74 -3.54
N PHE A 98 -7.99 14.84 -4.45
CA PHE A 98 -8.80 14.53 -5.62
C PHE A 98 -10.16 13.94 -5.22
N LEU A 99 -10.19 12.96 -4.30
CA LEU A 99 -11.43 12.37 -3.79
C LEU A 99 -12.31 13.39 -3.06
N THR A 100 -11.68 14.32 -2.33
CA THR A 100 -12.36 15.45 -1.69
C THR A 100 -12.93 16.41 -2.73
N ALA A 101 -12.14 16.83 -3.72
CA ALA A 101 -12.57 17.75 -4.77
C ALA A 101 -13.77 17.19 -5.55
N LEU A 102 -13.74 15.89 -5.87
CA LEU A 102 -14.85 15.19 -6.53
C LEU A 102 -16.17 15.29 -5.76
N LEU A 103 -16.14 15.47 -4.44
CA LEU A 103 -17.34 15.63 -3.60
C LEU A 103 -18.04 16.99 -3.83
N TYR A 104 -17.28 17.99 -4.27
CA TYR A 104 -17.75 19.37 -4.43
C TYR A 104 -18.03 19.76 -5.89
N MET A 105 -17.81 18.83 -6.84
CA MET A 105 -18.16 18.99 -8.26
C MET A 105 -19.56 18.44 -8.52
#